data_AF-A0A562ULH0-F1
#
_entry.id   AF-A0A562ULH0-F1
#
_cell.length_a   1.000
_cell.length_b   1.000
_cell.length_c   1.000
_cell.angle_alpha   90.00
_cell.angle_beta   90.00
_cell.angle_gamma   90.00
#
_symmetry.space_group_name_H-M   'P 1'
#
loop_
_entity.id
_entity.type
_entity.pdbx_description
1 polymer ?
#
loop_
_entity_poly.entity_id
_entity_poly.type
_entity_poly.pdbx_seq_one_letter_code
_entity_poly.pdbx_strand_id
1 'polypeptide(L)'
;MDIEVTAADIEWADRYGHARVCGHLLRAVDILALEQVGDRRLDGELRRSARERLAADFTERFRRKEAAARADWETRNGRPATVRDCDG
;
A
#
# COMPACT_ATOMS: atom_id res chain seq x y z
N MET A 1 -3.82 13.76 -1.19
CA MET A 1 -3.22 12.89 -2.20
C MET A 1 -3.69 11.50 -1.85
N ASP A 2 -4.54 10.90 -2.69
CA ASP A 2 -5.06 9.58 -2.40
C ASP A 2 -3.99 8.55 -2.73
N ILE A 3 -3.55 7.78 -1.73
CA ILE A 3 -2.63 6.67 -1.97
C ILE A 3 -3.40 5.61 -2.75
N GLU A 4 -2.81 5.19 -3.87
CA GLU A 4 -3.27 4.11 -4.70
C GLU A 4 -2.06 3.33 -5.22
N VAL A 5 -2.05 2.03 -4.95
CA VAL A 5 -1.10 1.08 -5.54
C VAL A 5 -1.80 0.42 -6.71
N THR A 6 -1.14 0.38 -7.87
CA THR A 6 -1.69 -0.22 -9.08
C THR A 6 -1.11 -1.61 -9.33
N ALA A 7 -1.76 -2.39 -10.21
CA ALA A 7 -1.20 -3.68 -10.66
C ALA A 7 0.18 -3.53 -11.34
N ALA A 8 0.47 -2.37 -11.93
CA ALA A 8 1.76 -2.07 -12.53
C ALA A 8 2.85 -1.84 -11.47
N ASP A 9 2.51 -1.20 -10.34
CA ASP A 9 3.44 -1.06 -9.21
C ASP A 9 3.80 -2.42 -8.60
N ILE A 10 2.83 -3.33 -8.52
CA ILE A 10 3.06 -4.72 -8.08
C ILE A 10 3.97 -5.45 -9.06
N GLU A 11 3.68 -5.39 -10.37
CA GLU A 11 4.54 -6.02 -11.38
C GLU A 11 5.96 -5.46 -11.35
N TRP A 12 6.10 -4.13 -11.24
CA TRP A 12 7.39 -3.48 -11.17
C TRP A 12 8.18 -3.92 -9.94
N ALA A 13 7.55 -3.92 -8.76
CA ALA A 13 8.21 -4.33 -7.55
C ALA A 13 8.56 -5.82 -7.54
N ASP A 14 7.71 -6.70 -8.09
CA ASP A 14 8.00 -8.12 -8.21
C ASP A 14 9.22 -8.37 -9.10
N ARG A 15 9.29 -7.70 -10.25
CA ARG A 15 10.38 -7.86 -11.23
C ARG A 15 11.70 -7.19 -10.83
N TYR A 16 11.62 -6.00 -10.25
CA TYR A 16 12.79 -5.15 -9.98
C TYR A 16 13.11 -5.00 -8.48
N GLY A 17 12.41 -5.74 -7.62
CA GLY A 17 12.64 -5.83 -6.19
C GLY A 17 11.91 -4.79 -5.34
N HIS A 18 11.60 -3.60 -5.89
CA HIS A 18 10.79 -2.60 -5.20
C HIS A 18 10.14 -1.56 -6.13
N ALA A 19 9.09 -0.92 -5.63
CA ALA A 19 8.46 0.27 -6.19
C ALA A 19 8.25 1.34 -5.09
N ARG A 20 8.18 2.61 -5.51
CA ARG A 20 7.86 3.74 -4.62
C ARG A 20 6.50 4.29 -4.99
N VAL A 21 5.56 4.23 -4.06
CA VAL A 21 4.18 4.69 -4.26
C VAL A 21 3.85 5.71 -3.19
N CYS A 22 3.61 6.96 -3.58
CA CYS A 22 3.26 8.04 -2.63
C CYS A 22 4.24 8.16 -1.45
N GLY A 23 5.54 7.91 -1.67
CA GLY A 23 6.57 7.93 -0.62
C GLY A 23 6.69 6.63 0.20
N HIS A 24 5.77 5.67 0.03
CA HIS A 24 5.84 4.34 0.64
C HIS A 24 6.70 3.41 -0.20
N LEU A 25 7.45 2.54 0.47
CA LEU A 25 8.24 1.50 -0.17
C LEU A 25 7.43 0.21 -0.23
N LEU A 26 7.23 -0.30 -1.45
CA LEU A 26 6.62 -1.60 -1.73
C LEU A 26 7.73 -2.54 -2.20
N ARG A 27 7.99 -3.64 -1.50
CA ARG A 27 9.10 -4.56 -1.83
C ARG A 27 8.57 -5.90 -2.31
N ALA A 28 9.34 -6.57 -3.18
CA ALA A 28 9.04 -7.94 -3.63
C ALA A 28 8.81 -8.91 -2.45
N VAL A 29 9.60 -8.78 -1.38
CA VAL A 29 9.43 -9.62 -0.17
C VAL A 29 8.09 -9.39 0.53
N ASP A 30 7.55 -8.18 0.47
CA ASP A 30 6.24 -7.88 1.05
C ASP A 30 5.12 -8.48 0.17
N ILE A 31 5.33 -8.55 -1.16
CA ILE A 31 4.42 -9.23 -2.10
C ILE A 31 4.41 -10.73 -1.82
N LEU A 32 5.58 -11.37 -1.76
CA LEU A 32 5.74 -12.81 -1.49
C LEU A 32 5.04 -13.23 -0.19
N ALA A 33 5.05 -12.37 0.85
CA ALA A 33 4.38 -12.63 2.11
C ALA A 33 2.84 -12.63 2.04
N LEU A 34 2.26 -12.08 0.96
CA LEU A 34 0.81 -11.93 0.75
C LEU A 34 0.28 -12.71 -0.46
N GLU A 35 1.17 -13.43 -1.14
CA GLU A 35 0.79 -14.35 -2.21
C GLU A 35 -0.01 -15.52 -1.66
N GLN A 36 -0.94 -15.98 -2.49
CA GLN A 36 -1.76 -17.15 -2.26
C GLN A 36 -1.35 -18.26 -3.24
N VAL A 37 -1.66 -19.50 -2.86
CA VAL A 37 -1.46 -20.65 -3.75
C VAL A 37 -2.24 -20.41 -5.05
N GLY A 38 -1.53 -20.45 -6.17
CA GLY A 38 -2.10 -20.24 -7.51
C GLY A 38 -2.02 -18.81 -8.04
N ASP A 39 -1.52 -17.86 -7.26
CA ASP A 39 -1.32 -16.47 -7.72
C ASP A 39 -0.29 -16.36 -8.85
N ARG A 40 0.71 -17.24 -8.85
CA ARG A 40 1.73 -17.30 -9.89
C ARG A 40 1.35 -18.25 -11.02
N ARG A 41 1.81 -17.90 -12.22
CA ARG A 41 1.83 -18.77 -13.40
C ARG A 41 3.05 -19.70 -13.34
N LEU A 42 3.13 -20.64 -14.28
CA LEU A 42 4.26 -21.59 -14.36
C LEU A 42 5.59 -20.92 -14.72
N ASP A 43 5.55 -19.76 -15.38
CA ASP A 43 6.71 -18.92 -15.68
C ASP A 43 7.17 -18.08 -14.48
N GLY A 44 6.50 -18.22 -13.32
CA GLY A 44 6.78 -17.49 -12.09
C GLY A 44 6.12 -16.11 -12.04
N GLU A 45 5.49 -15.62 -13.10
CA GLU A 45 4.88 -14.28 -13.11
C GLU A 45 3.52 -14.28 -12.39
N LEU A 46 3.22 -13.17 -11.71
CA LEU A 46 1.92 -12.98 -11.05
C LEU A 46 0.80 -12.87 -12.09
N ARG A 47 -0.27 -13.64 -11.87
CA ARG A 47 -1.53 -13.48 -12.62
C ARG A 47 -2.07 -12.07 -12.43
N ARG A 48 -2.81 -11.58 -13.44
CA ARG A 48 -3.44 -10.26 -13.38
C ARG A 48 -4.33 -10.09 -12.14
N SER A 49 -5.17 -11.08 -11.85
CA SER A 49 -6.05 -11.07 -10.68
C SER A 49 -5.29 -11.01 -9.36
N ALA A 50 -4.13 -11.69 -9.27
CA ALA A 50 -3.27 -11.63 -8.10
C ALA A 50 -2.69 -10.22 -7.92
N ARG A 51 -2.21 -9.60 -9.02
CA ARG A 51 -1.68 -8.23 -8.99
C ARG A 51 -2.74 -7.21 -8.58
N GLU A 52 -3.96 -7.32 -9.09
CA GLU A 52 -5.07 -6.43 -8.73
C GLU A 52 -5.47 -6.60 -7.25
N ARG A 53 -5.54 -7.83 -6.74
CA ARG A 53 -5.80 -8.11 -5.32
C ARG A 53 -4.70 -7.54 -4.42
N LEU A 54 -3.44 -7.83 -4.74
CA LEU A 54 -2.28 -7.34 -3.99
C LEU A 54 -2.23 -5.81 -4.00
N ALA A 55 -2.52 -5.18 -5.14
CA ALA A 55 -2.62 -3.73 -5.27
C ALA A 55 -3.68 -3.13 -4.32
N ALA A 56 -4.85 -3.76 -4.23
CA ALA A 56 -5.88 -3.36 -3.25
C ALA A 56 -5.39 -3.53 -1.80
N ASP A 57 -4.79 -4.68 -1.46
CA ASP A 57 -4.27 -4.94 -0.12
C ASP A 57 -3.20 -3.92 0.30
N PHE A 58 -2.26 -3.60 -0.61
CA PHE A 58 -1.21 -2.61 -0.35
C PHE A 58 -1.75 -1.18 -0.28
N THR A 59 -2.74 -0.84 -1.11
CA THR A 59 -3.43 0.46 -1.03
C THR A 59 -4.01 0.67 0.37
N GLU A 60 -4.75 -0.29 0.90
CA GLU A 60 -5.29 -0.18 2.25
C GLU A 60 -4.21 -0.11 3.32
N ARG A 61 -3.15 -0.93 3.20
CA ARG A 61 -2.03 -0.93 4.15
C ARG A 61 -1.35 0.43 4.20
N PHE A 62 -1.10 1.06 3.06
CA PHE A 62 -0.48 2.38 3.02
C PHE A 62 -1.41 3.46 3.56
N ARG A 63 -2.71 3.40 3.23
CA ARG A 63 -3.70 4.32 3.83
C ARG A 63 -3.75 4.21 5.35
N ARG A 64 -3.74 2.98 5.88
CA ARG A 64 -3.67 2.75 7.35
C ARG A 64 -2.38 3.31 7.96
N LYS A 65 -1.23 3.14 7.29
CA LYS A 65 0.04 3.71 7.76
C LYS A 65 0.01 5.24 7.79
N GLU A 66 -0.53 5.89 6.76
CA GLU A 66 -0.65 7.35 6.75
C GLU A 66 -1.63 7.86 7.80
N ALA A 67 -2.78 7.21 7.97
CA ALA A 67 -3.73 7.56 9.01
C ALA A 67 -3.10 7.45 10.41
N ALA A 68 -2.34 6.37 10.68
CA ALA A 68 -1.63 6.18 11.93
C ALA A 68 -0.52 7.23 12.14
N ALA A 69 0.28 7.51 11.10
CA ALA A 69 1.32 8.53 11.17
C ALA A 69 0.75 9.93 11.40
N ARG A 70 -0.39 10.25 10.77
CA ARG A 70 -1.12 11.49 11.00
C ARG A 70 -1.65 11.58 12.43
N ALA A 71 -2.30 10.53 12.94
CA ALA A 71 -2.81 10.50 14.30
C ALA A 71 -1.70 10.64 15.36
N ASP A 72 -0.55 9.99 15.14
CA ASP A 72 0.64 10.14 15.99
C ASP A 72 1.20 11.57 15.94
N TRP A 73 1.30 12.17 14.76
CA TRP A 73 1.72 13.57 14.62
C TRP A 73 0.76 14.54 15.35
N GLU A 74 -0.55 14.35 15.19
CA GLU A 74 -1.58 15.16 15.87
C GLU A 74 -1.52 15.00 17.39
N THR A 75 -1.23 13.79 17.88
CA THR A 75 -1.04 13.52 19.32
C THR A 75 0.19 14.23 19.88
N ARG A 76 1.30 14.24 19.13
CA ARG A 76 2.58 14.83 19.58
C ARG A 76 2.63 16.35 19.49
N ASN A 77 1.98 16.94 18.49
CA ASN A 77 2.07 18.38 18.21
C ASN A 77 0.83 19.15 18.64
N GLY A 78 -0.19 18.45 19.14
CA GLY A 78 -1.53 18.99 19.35
C GLY A 78 -2.28 19.12 18.02
N ARG A 79 -3.59 18.82 18.02
CA ARG A 79 -4.43 19.10 16.85
C ARG A 79 -4.43 20.61 16.59
N PRO A 80 -4.15 21.07 15.36
CA PRO A 80 -4.33 22.48 15.01
C PRO A 80 -5.78 22.88 15.32
N ALA A 81 -6.00 24.05 15.92
CA ALA A 81 -7.33 24.57 16.26
C ALA A 81 -8.28 24.71 15.05
N THR A 82 -7.76 24.55 13.82
CA THR A 82 -8.50 24.57 12.55
C THR A 82 -9.03 23.20 12.11
N VAL A 83 -8.61 22.09 12.72
CA VAL A 83 -9.17 20.76 12.45
C VAL A 83 -10.43 20.58 13.29
N ARG A 84 -11.56 21.07 12.78
CA ARG A 84 -12.88 20.73 13.33
C ARG A 84 -13.27 19.34 12.84
N ASP A 85 -13.61 18.43 13.77
CA ASP A 85 -14.40 17.27 13.39
C ASP A 85 -15.79 17.79 13.01
N CYS A 86 -16.32 17.34 11.88
CA CYS A 86 -17.70 17.62 11.48
C CYS A 86 -18.72 16.80 12.29
N ASP A 87 -18.40 16.46 13.54
CA ASP A 87 -19.30 15.79 14.46
C ASP A 87 -19.82 16.82 15.46
N GLY A 88 -20.86 17.53 15.00
CA GLY A 88 -21.80 18.31 15.80
C GLY A 88 -23.21 17.98 15.36
#